data_AF-A0A4V3XC52-F1
#
_entry.id   AF-A0A4V3XC52-F1
#
_cell.length_a   1.000
_cell.length_b   1.000
_cell.length_c   1.000
_cell.angle_alpha   90.00
_cell.angle_beta   90.00
_cell.angle_gamma   90.00
#
_symmetry.space_group_name_H-M   'P 1'
#
loop_
_entity.id
_entity.type
_entity.pdbx_description
1 polymer ?
#
loop_
_entity_poly.entity_id
_entity_poly.type
_entity_poly.pdbx_seq_one_letter_code
_entity_poly.pdbx_strand_id
1 'polypeptide(L)'
;MASPSNRDEQPILVCGFGIIGLTTSIRLLQAGYPVVAVAAHLPGDPLTPMYASTAAGAHHLSFAADDDVRQQRLDRRTFEFMWEEEAREGDVSALLKLTQREYYGTEGEKHIAFFESMPDVRVPIHSDDV
;
A
#
# COMPACT_ATOMS: atom_id res chain seq x y z
N MET A 1 -34.62 -29.42 14.44
CA MET A 1 -33.49 -29.14 13.55
C MET A 1 -32.57 -28.17 14.27
N ALA A 2 -31.44 -28.64 14.79
CA ALA A 2 -30.45 -27.78 15.44
C ALA A 2 -29.64 -27.06 14.35
N SER A 3 -29.56 -25.74 14.43
CA SER A 3 -28.69 -24.91 13.57
C SER A 3 -27.22 -25.31 13.81
N PRO A 4 -26.32 -25.26 12.80
CA PRO A 4 -24.91 -25.57 13.02
C PRO A 4 -24.35 -24.58 14.04
N SER A 5 -23.65 -25.11 15.04
CA SER A 5 -23.04 -24.34 16.11
C SER A 5 -21.96 -23.39 15.55
N ASN A 6 -22.13 -22.10 15.79
CA ASN A 6 -21.18 -21.01 15.50
C ASN A 6 -19.92 -21.05 16.41
N ARG A 7 -19.38 -22.25 16.69
CA ARG A 7 -18.23 -22.51 17.59
C ARG A 7 -16.98 -23.02 16.86
N ASP A 8 -17.05 -23.22 15.54
CA ASP A 8 -16.04 -23.98 14.78
C ASP A 8 -15.07 -23.16 13.92
N GLU A 9 -15.15 -21.83 13.88
CA GLU A 9 -14.10 -21.02 13.24
C GLU A 9 -13.16 -20.46 14.29
N GLN A 10 -12.05 -21.17 14.52
CA GLN A 10 -10.96 -20.66 15.34
C GLN A 10 -10.50 -19.31 14.76
N PRO A 11 -10.42 -18.25 15.58
CA PRO A 11 -10.02 -16.94 15.09
C PRO A 11 -8.59 -16.96 14.58
N ILE A 12 -8.34 -16.27 13.47
CA ILE A 12 -7.01 -16.03 12.96
C ILE A 12 -6.36 -14.96 13.84
N LEU A 13 -5.23 -15.31 14.46
CA LEU A 13 -4.43 -14.40 15.25
C LEU A 13 -3.49 -13.60 14.33
N VAL A 14 -3.62 -12.27 14.35
CA VAL A 14 -2.69 -11.36 13.66
C VAL A 14 -1.77 -10.71 14.70
N CYS A 15 -0.47 -10.95 14.57
CA CYS A 15 0.55 -10.38 15.45
C CYS A 15 1.11 -9.07 14.87
N GLY A 16 0.88 -7.96 15.56
CA GLY A 16 1.27 -6.62 15.13
C GLY A 16 0.14 -5.86 14.44
N PHE A 17 0.00 -4.57 14.76
CA PHE A 17 -1.11 -3.73 14.30
C PHE A 17 -0.67 -2.47 13.54
N GLY A 18 0.49 -2.58 12.88
CA GLY A 18 0.93 -1.63 11.84
C GLY A 18 0.19 -1.80 10.53
N ILE A 19 0.55 -1.02 9.52
CA ILE A 19 -0.16 -0.99 8.22
C ILE A 19 -0.34 -2.38 7.60
N ILE A 20 0.68 -3.26 7.70
CA ILE A 20 0.61 -4.64 7.20
C ILE A 20 -0.39 -5.47 7.99
N GLY A 21 -0.30 -5.45 9.33
CA GLY A 21 -1.19 -6.23 10.20
C GLY A 21 -2.64 -5.74 10.13
N LEU A 22 -2.85 -4.42 10.09
CA LEU A 22 -4.16 -3.80 9.98
C LEU A 22 -4.83 -4.13 8.64
N THR A 23 -4.11 -3.94 7.52
CA THR A 23 -4.62 -4.28 6.19
C THR A 23 -4.95 -5.76 6.08
N THR A 24 -4.07 -6.63 6.59
CA THR A 24 -4.31 -8.09 6.63
C THR A 24 -5.57 -8.42 7.43
N SER A 25 -5.72 -7.83 8.62
CA SER A 25 -6.89 -8.04 9.49
C SER A 25 -8.18 -7.63 8.78
N ILE A 26 -8.19 -6.46 8.13
CA ILE A 26 -9.37 -5.98 7.38
C ILE A 26 -9.71 -6.93 6.24
N ARG A 27 -8.72 -7.39 5.46
CA ARG A 27 -8.96 -8.33 4.35
C ARG A 27 -9.50 -9.68 4.82
N LEU A 28 -8.98 -10.20 5.93
CA LEU A 28 -9.48 -11.44 6.54
C LEU A 28 -10.92 -11.27 7.04
N LEU A 29 -11.24 -10.16 7.72
CA LEU A 29 -12.59 -9.85 8.15
C LEU A 29 -13.56 -9.73 6.96
N GLN A 30 -13.17 -9.04 5.89
CA GLN A 30 -13.95 -8.93 4.65
C GLN A 30 -14.17 -10.28 3.96
N ALA A 31 -13.24 -11.22 4.11
CA ALA A 31 -13.37 -12.58 3.60
C ALA A 31 -14.20 -13.50 4.52
N GLY A 32 -14.72 -12.98 5.64
CA GLY A 32 -15.61 -13.70 6.55
C GLY A 32 -14.90 -14.41 7.70
N TYR A 33 -13.58 -14.29 7.84
CA TYR A 33 -12.84 -14.94 8.92
C TYR A 33 -12.97 -14.16 10.25
N PRO A 34 -13.15 -14.85 11.39
CA PRO A 34 -12.96 -14.24 12.69
C PRO A 34 -11.48 -13.89 12.90
N VAL A 35 -11.19 -12.66 13.31
CA VAL A 35 -9.81 -12.16 13.49
C VAL A 35 -9.63 -11.62 14.90
N VAL A 36 -8.51 -11.96 15.52
CA VAL A 36 -8.03 -11.34 16.76
C VAL A 36 -6.66 -10.75 16.47
N ALA A 37 -6.48 -9.45 16.68
CA ALA A 37 -5.18 -8.80 16.58
C ALA A 37 -4.55 -8.64 17.97
N VAL A 38 -3.26 -8.95 18.08
CA VAL A 38 -2.46 -8.73 19.31
C VAL A 38 -1.23 -7.91 18.93
N ALA A 39 -1.02 -6.80 19.60
CA ALA A 39 0.10 -5.91 19.32
C ALA A 39 0.56 -5.16 20.55
N ALA A 40 1.86 -4.84 20.58
CA ALA A 40 2.45 -3.94 21.58
C ALA A 40 2.18 -2.46 21.27
N HIS A 41 1.92 -2.13 20.00
CA HIS A 41 1.65 -0.78 19.53
C HIS A 41 0.41 -0.71 18.64
N LEU A 42 -0.33 0.39 18.75
CA LEU A 42 -1.56 0.69 18.00
C LEU A 42 -1.41 1.96 17.15
N PRO A 43 -2.26 2.18 16.12
CA PRO A 43 -2.19 3.38 15.27
C PRO A 43 -2.23 4.72 15.99
N GLY A 44 -2.90 4.79 17.16
CA GLY A 44 -2.99 6.01 17.97
C GLY A 44 -1.83 6.24 18.94
N ASP A 45 -0.85 5.33 19.00
CA ASP A 45 0.28 5.47 19.91
C ASP A 45 1.22 6.61 19.49
N PRO A 46 1.95 7.22 20.44
CA PRO A 46 2.97 8.21 20.12
C PRO A 46 4.07 7.65 19.22
N LEU A 47 4.72 8.55 18.46
CA LEU A 47 5.87 8.22 17.63
C LEU A 47 6.96 7.52 18.46
N THR A 48 7.39 6.36 18.00
CA THR A 48 8.42 5.54 18.65
C THR A 48 9.25 4.80 17.60
N PRO A 49 10.57 4.61 17.81
CA PRO A 49 11.41 3.81 16.92
C PRO A 49 11.00 2.33 16.87
N MET A 50 10.19 1.86 17.82
CA MET A 50 9.73 0.46 17.87
C MET A 50 8.49 0.20 16.99
N TYR A 51 7.90 1.24 16.40
CA TYR A 51 6.69 1.14 15.59
C TYR A 51 6.75 2.06 14.36
N ALA A 52 7.06 1.47 13.21
CA ALA A 52 7.36 2.24 12.00
C ALA A 52 6.14 2.94 11.39
N SER A 53 4.92 2.42 11.58
CA SER A 53 3.75 2.92 10.85
C SER A 53 3.40 4.38 11.18
N THR A 54 3.62 4.84 12.41
CA THR A 54 3.41 6.24 12.79
C THR A 54 4.51 7.19 12.30
N ALA A 55 5.66 6.65 11.90
CA ALA A 55 6.80 7.43 11.42
C ALA A 55 6.78 7.69 9.91
N ALA A 56 5.90 7.02 9.17
CA ALA A 56 5.83 7.14 7.72
C ALA A 56 5.16 8.47 7.30
N GLY A 57 5.71 9.14 6.28
CA GLY A 57 4.96 10.18 5.55
C GLY A 57 3.92 9.60 4.60
N ALA A 58 4.23 8.43 4.02
CA ALA A 58 3.43 7.61 3.12
C ALA A 58 2.84 8.33 1.89
N HIS A 59 3.53 8.19 0.76
CA HIS A 59 2.94 8.30 -0.57
C HIS A 59 3.23 7.00 -1.32
N HIS A 60 2.39 6.65 -2.29
CA HIS A 60 2.59 5.43 -3.06
C HIS A 60 3.62 5.66 -4.15
N LEU A 61 4.83 5.12 -3.96
CA LEU A 61 5.90 5.12 -4.94
C LEU A 61 6.61 3.77 -4.92
N SER A 62 6.72 3.12 -6.08
CA SER A 62 7.48 1.88 -6.19
C SER A 62 8.97 2.20 -6.24
N PHE A 63 9.75 1.46 -5.46
CA PHE A 63 11.21 1.43 -5.52
C PHE A 63 11.71 0.04 -5.95
N ALA A 64 10.81 -0.82 -6.42
CA ALA A 64 11.14 -2.16 -6.85
C ALA A 64 12.00 -2.10 -8.12
N ALA A 65 13.11 -2.84 -8.12
CA ALA A 65 13.90 -3.04 -9.32
C ALA A 65 13.06 -3.73 -10.41
N ASP A 66 13.46 -3.60 -11.67
CA ASP A 66 12.73 -4.17 -12.81
C ASP A 66 12.57 -5.69 -12.72
N ASP A 67 13.48 -6.38 -12.02
CA ASP A 67 13.47 -7.81 -11.77
C ASP A 67 12.79 -8.23 -10.45
N ASP A 68 12.40 -7.29 -9.57
CA ASP A 68 11.61 -7.57 -8.37
C ASP A 68 10.11 -7.65 -8.67
N VAL A 69 9.76 -8.68 -9.43
CA VAL A 69 8.38 -8.93 -9.90
C VAL A 69 7.39 -9.07 -8.74
N ARG A 70 7.84 -9.60 -7.60
CA ARG A 70 6.99 -9.77 -6.43
C ARG A 70 6.62 -8.42 -5.83
N GLN A 71 7.61 -7.55 -5.60
CA GLN A 71 7.35 -6.23 -5.03
C GLN A 71 6.53 -5.37 -5.99
N GLN A 72 6.86 -5.37 -7.28
CA GLN A 72 6.07 -4.67 -8.30
C GLN A 72 4.60 -5.10 -8.32
N ARG A 73 4.32 -6.40 -8.14
CA ARG A 73 2.94 -6.88 -8.05
C ARG A 73 2.20 -6.32 -6.84
N LEU A 74 2.85 -6.25 -5.69
CA LEU A 74 2.28 -5.69 -4.46
C LEU A 74 2.04 -4.18 -4.59
N ASP A 75 3.01 -3.47 -5.16
CA ASP A 75 2.94 -2.02 -5.41
C ASP A 75 1.80 -1.73 -6.40
N ARG A 76 1.75 -2.43 -7.55
CA ARG A 76 0.65 -2.28 -8.52
C ARG A 76 -0.71 -2.46 -7.85
N ARG A 77 -0.87 -3.56 -7.12
CA ARG A 77 -2.17 -3.87 -6.49
C ARG A 77 -2.57 -2.85 -5.43
N THR A 78 -1.60 -2.32 -4.69
CA THR A 78 -1.83 -1.27 -3.69
C THR A 78 -2.25 0.03 -4.35
N PHE A 79 -1.54 0.44 -5.41
CA PHE A 79 -1.89 1.62 -6.20
C PHE A 79 -3.30 1.54 -6.76
N GLU A 80 -3.66 0.43 -7.44
CA GLU A 80 -5.00 0.21 -7.99
C GLU A 80 -6.08 0.38 -6.93
N PHE A 81 -5.91 -0.27 -5.77
CA PHE A 81 -6.89 -0.20 -4.70
C PHE A 81 -7.06 1.23 -4.16
N MET A 82 -5.96 1.92 -3.89
CA MET A 82 -5.99 3.31 -3.43
C MET A 82 -6.60 4.25 -4.49
N TRP A 83 -6.27 4.05 -5.76
CA TRP A 83 -6.76 4.85 -6.87
C TRP A 83 -8.28 4.72 -7.07
N GLU A 84 -8.79 3.48 -6.96
CA GLU A 84 -10.21 3.15 -7.01
C GLU A 84 -10.95 3.63 -5.75
N GLU A 85 -10.37 3.49 -4.57
CA GLU A 85 -10.95 3.92 -3.30
C GLU A 85 -11.12 5.44 -3.25
N GLU A 86 -10.09 6.20 -3.63
CA GLU A 86 -10.21 7.66 -3.74
C GLU A 86 -11.30 8.05 -4.75
N ALA A 87 -11.35 7.39 -5.91
CA ALA A 87 -12.36 7.69 -6.92
C ALA A 87 -13.79 7.38 -6.45
N ARG A 88 -13.95 6.38 -5.57
CA ARG A 88 -15.24 5.92 -5.05
C ARG A 88 -15.70 6.71 -3.82
N GLU A 89 -14.77 7.07 -2.94
CA GLU A 89 -15.09 7.63 -1.61
C GLU A 89 -14.71 9.12 -1.47
N GLY A 90 -13.90 9.67 -2.40
CA GLY A 90 -13.43 11.05 -2.35
C GLY A 90 -12.65 11.35 -1.08
N ASP A 91 -12.89 12.53 -0.49
CA ASP A 91 -12.21 13.02 0.71
C ASP A 91 -12.30 12.06 1.92
N VAL A 92 -13.36 11.24 1.98
CA VAL A 92 -13.56 10.28 3.08
C VAL A 92 -12.50 9.17 3.08
N SER A 93 -11.93 8.85 1.92
CA SER A 93 -10.81 7.89 1.81
C SER A 93 -9.53 8.38 2.50
N ALA A 94 -9.42 9.69 2.78
CA ALA A 94 -8.20 10.35 3.20
C ALA A 94 -7.00 10.16 2.24
N LEU A 95 -7.27 9.78 0.99
CA LEU A 95 -6.26 9.68 -0.08
C LEU A 95 -6.26 10.95 -0.91
N LEU A 96 -5.07 11.38 -1.35
CA LEU A 96 -4.90 12.53 -2.22
C LEU A 96 -4.10 12.13 -3.46
N LYS A 97 -4.69 12.33 -4.65
CA LYS A 97 -4.00 12.12 -5.93
C LYS A 97 -3.12 13.31 -6.25
N LEU A 98 -1.82 13.06 -6.44
CA LEU A 98 -0.83 14.08 -6.77
C LEU A 98 -0.05 13.69 -8.01
N THR A 99 0.33 14.68 -8.82
CA THR A 99 1.29 14.47 -9.91
C THR A 99 2.68 14.37 -9.33
N GLN A 100 3.35 13.25 -9.57
CA GLN A 100 4.75 13.08 -9.21
C GLN A 100 5.66 13.49 -10.38
N ARG A 101 6.79 14.13 -10.06
CA ARG A 101 7.84 14.46 -11.02
C ARG A 101 9.18 14.03 -10.46
N GLU A 102 9.89 13.21 -11.22
CA GLU A 102 11.24 12.72 -10.89
C GLU A 102 12.27 13.30 -11.84
N TYR A 103 13.48 13.51 -11.33
CA TYR A 103 14.64 13.97 -12.10
C TYR A 103 15.77 12.96 -11.89
N TYR A 104 16.43 12.57 -12.98
CA TYR A 104 17.57 11.67 -12.96
C TYR A 104 18.83 12.47 -13.31
N GLY A 105 19.86 12.34 -12.47
CA GLY A 105 21.07 13.15 -12.56
C GLY A 105 22.23 12.47 -13.31
N THR A 106 22.11 11.17 -13.56
CA THR A 106 23.15 10.39 -14.22
C THR A 106 22.81 10.20 -15.69
N GLU A 107 23.78 10.42 -16.57
CA GLU A 107 23.60 10.18 -18.01
C GLU A 107 23.24 8.71 -18.26
N GLY A 108 22.16 8.49 -19.02
CA GLY A 108 21.65 7.15 -19.34
C GLY A 108 20.82 6.49 -18.23
N GLU A 109 20.71 7.10 -17.04
CA GLU A 109 19.79 6.64 -16.00
C GLU A 109 18.35 6.89 -16.42
N LYS A 110 17.50 5.88 -16.20
CA LYS A 110 16.08 5.90 -16.56
C LYS A 110 15.26 5.61 -15.32
N HIS A 111 14.01 6.02 -15.41
CA HIS A 111 12.97 5.59 -14.48
C HIS A 111 12.80 4.07 -14.52
N ILE A 112 12.34 3.49 -13.41
CA ILE A 112 11.98 2.07 -13.36
C ILE A 112 10.78 1.79 -14.28
N ALA A 113 10.77 0.64 -14.94
CA ALA A 113 9.75 0.29 -15.92
C ALA A 113 8.34 0.24 -15.31
N PHE A 114 8.24 0.05 -13.98
CA PHE A 114 6.98 0.11 -13.25
C PHE A 114 6.18 1.39 -13.54
N PHE A 115 6.83 2.56 -13.66
CA PHE A 115 6.13 3.83 -13.87
C PHE A 115 5.52 3.99 -15.26
N GLU A 116 6.00 3.26 -16.26
CA GLU A 116 5.42 3.28 -17.62
C GLU A 116 3.96 2.79 -17.64
N SER A 117 3.56 2.02 -16.63
CA SER A 117 2.18 1.54 -16.46
C SER A 117 1.26 2.52 -15.72
N MET A 118 1.80 3.59 -15.13
CA MET A 118 1.03 4.51 -14.30
C MET A 118 0.15 5.42 -15.18
N PRO A 119 -1.01 5.87 -14.68
CA PRO A 119 -1.84 6.84 -15.38
C PRO A 119 -1.07 8.11 -15.73
N ASP A 120 -1.31 8.64 -16.94
CA ASP A 120 -0.79 9.93 -17.39
C ASP A 120 0.74 10.09 -17.36
N VAL A 121 1.50 8.98 -17.41
CA VAL A 121 2.96 9.02 -17.43
C VAL A 121 3.47 9.80 -18.66
N ARG A 122 4.43 10.68 -18.42
CA ARG A 122 5.12 11.44 -19.46
C ARG A 122 6.61 11.41 -19.18
N VAL A 123 7.38 10.99 -20.18
CA VAL A 123 8.85 10.99 -20.13
C VAL A 123 9.31 12.09 -21.09
N PRO A 124 9.48 13.33 -20.61
CA PRO A 124 10.00 14.40 -21.45
C PRO A 124 11.45 14.07 -21.82
N ILE A 125 11.73 13.96 -23.11
CA ILE A 125 13.10 13.82 -23.61
C ILE A 125 13.73 15.21 -23.52
N HIS A 126 14.84 15.35 -22.79
CA HIS A 126 15.67 16.54 -22.90
C HIS A 126 16.36 16.46 -24.26
N SER A 127 15.92 17.25 -25.24
CA SER A 127 16.65 17.45 -26.49
C SER A 127 17.78 18.43 -26.22
N ASP A 128 19.03 17.99 -26.40
CA ASP A 128 20.24 18.82 -26.33
C ASP A 128 20.36 19.78 -27.53
N ASP A 129 19.25 20.40 -27.96
CA ASP A 129 19.21 21.38 -29.05
C ASP A 129 19.10 22.80 -28.49
N VAL A 130 20.18 23.31 -27.87
CA VAL A 130 20.50 24.75 -27.76
C VAL A 130 22.01 24.95 -27.76
#